data_AF-A0A8T7BF17-F1
#
_entry.id   AF-A0A8T7BF17-F1
#
_cell.length_a   1.000
_cell.length_b   1.000
_cell.length_c   1.000
_cell.angle_alpha   90.00
_cell.angle_beta   90.00
_cell.angle_gamma   90.00
#
_symmetry.space_group_name_H-M   'P 1'
#
loop_
_entity.id
_entity.type
_entity.pdbx_description
1 polymer ?
#
loop_
_entity_poly.entity_id
_entity_poly.type
_entity_poly.pdbx_seq_one_letter_code
_entity_poly.pdbx_strand_id
1 'polypeptide(L)'
;MKNKKISVNRFSSTHCRSYFKQLSGLLAGLILISINAPSLAESYRLGADTCGGECHQAELEVWQNSPHQASFEKFDDPSDELTAKVDKILEAVGDDDMTESSTCTICHFNMIQDDAGEEPYADSGPACESCHGAGSEFVDIHSDQDVDYDARMAKAESMGMIRPHMKFDIAQNCNGCHAMARPEISGDKINAMLSAGHPINPKFELVRYSQGAVRHRFYAPDTSVNAKMTPAELANLYVEGQIAQLLAAHNSLAKSPNAEYAAAMQQRKQSASAALAKVDGSAAFVANPTEAAARALVKSIAGKDLSSAVGSMLPDPGTYKQ
;
A
#
# COMPACT_ATOMS: atom_id res chain seq x y z
N MET A 1 -42.74 -53.68 -12.00
CA MET A 1 -42.40 -54.95 -12.66
C MET A 1 -41.31 -54.70 -13.70
N LYS A 2 -40.18 -55.39 -13.51
CA LYS A 2 -39.14 -55.83 -14.48
C LYS A 2 -38.35 -54.77 -15.28
N ASN A 3 -37.16 -54.47 -14.73
CA ASN A 3 -35.91 -54.16 -15.45
C ASN A 3 -35.59 -55.22 -16.52
N LYS A 4 -35.00 -54.80 -17.65
CA LYS A 4 -34.24 -55.68 -18.56
C LYS A 4 -32.95 -54.98 -19.05
N LYS A 5 -31.81 -55.52 -18.62
CA LYS A 5 -30.46 -55.29 -19.14
C LYS A 5 -30.26 -56.07 -20.45
N ILE A 6 -29.53 -55.51 -21.41
CA ILE A 6 -28.86 -56.23 -22.53
C ILE A 6 -27.56 -55.43 -22.79
N SER A 7 -26.40 -55.85 -22.28
CA SER A 7 -25.40 -56.79 -22.85
C SER A 7 -24.50 -56.14 -23.91
N VAL A 8 -23.23 -55.97 -23.51
CA VAL A 8 -22.08 -55.55 -24.31
C VAL A 8 -21.49 -56.78 -24.99
N ASN A 9 -21.32 -56.74 -26.32
CA ASN A 9 -20.66 -57.80 -27.07
C ASN A 9 -19.15 -57.56 -27.16
N ARG A 10 -18.38 -58.55 -26.69
CA ARG A 10 -16.97 -58.77 -26.99
C ARG A 10 -16.82 -59.21 -28.45
N PHE A 11 -15.83 -58.68 -29.17
CA PHE A 11 -15.26 -59.37 -30.31
C PHE A 11 -13.78 -59.67 -30.04
N SER A 12 -13.48 -60.95 -30.20
CA SER A 12 -12.19 -61.61 -30.00
C SER A 12 -11.37 -61.59 -31.29
N SER A 13 -10.05 -61.54 -31.07
CA SER A 13 -8.92 -61.67 -31.98
C SER A 13 -9.04 -62.73 -33.09
N THR A 14 -8.40 -62.49 -34.24
CA THR A 14 -7.13 -63.18 -34.61
C THR A 14 -6.66 -62.84 -36.04
N HIS A 15 -5.33 -62.96 -36.23
CA HIS A 15 -4.53 -62.98 -37.48
C HIS A 15 -4.08 -61.63 -38.07
N CYS A 16 -2.80 -61.27 -37.91
CA CYS A 16 -1.78 -61.66 -38.90
C CYS A 16 -0.35 -61.19 -38.50
N ARG A 17 0.53 -62.18 -38.31
CA ARG A 17 1.97 -62.25 -38.67
C ARG A 17 2.89 -61.03 -38.45
N SER A 18 3.76 -61.20 -37.45
CA SER A 18 5.22 -61.32 -37.59
C SER A 18 5.98 -60.26 -38.40
N TYR A 19 6.45 -59.22 -37.69
CA TYR A 19 7.77 -58.64 -37.94
C TYR A 19 8.49 -58.42 -36.61
N PHE A 20 9.31 -59.39 -36.23
CA PHE A 20 10.24 -59.31 -35.10
C PHE A 20 11.54 -58.70 -35.63
N LYS A 21 11.87 -57.47 -35.23
CA LYS A 21 13.24 -56.95 -35.21
C LYS A 21 13.30 -55.75 -34.25
N GLN A 22 13.78 -56.04 -33.05
CA GLN A 22 14.64 -55.21 -32.19
C GLN A 22 14.40 -53.70 -32.20
N LEU A 23 13.72 -53.19 -31.18
CA LEU A 23 14.01 -51.87 -30.62
C LEU A 23 14.05 -52.00 -29.09
N SER A 24 15.20 -52.39 -28.57
CA SER A 24 15.60 -52.10 -27.20
C SER A 24 16.31 -50.75 -27.24
N GLY A 25 15.71 -49.70 -26.66
CA GLY A 25 16.33 -48.37 -26.65
C GLY A 25 15.54 -47.33 -25.86
N LEU A 26 16.05 -47.05 -24.65
CA LEU A 26 15.82 -45.86 -23.81
C LEU A 26 14.38 -45.52 -23.37
N LEU A 27 14.00 -46.00 -22.18
CA LEU A 27 13.22 -45.17 -21.26
C LEU A 27 14.19 -44.16 -20.63
N ALA A 28 14.23 -42.94 -21.17
CA ALA A 28 14.83 -41.81 -20.46
C ALA A 28 13.87 -41.41 -19.34
N GLY A 29 14.23 -41.72 -18.09
CA GLY A 29 13.52 -41.21 -16.92
C GLY A 29 13.66 -39.69 -16.86
N LEU A 30 12.55 -38.96 -17.03
CA LEU A 30 12.48 -37.56 -16.62
C LEU A 30 12.55 -37.52 -15.09
N ILE A 31 13.74 -37.28 -14.56
CA ILE A 31 13.90 -36.80 -13.19
C ILE A 31 13.40 -35.36 -13.20
N LEU A 32 12.21 -35.13 -12.66
CA LEU A 32 11.74 -33.79 -12.26
C LEU A 32 12.66 -33.32 -11.13
N ILE A 33 13.71 -32.59 -11.48
CA ILE A 33 14.47 -31.81 -10.51
C ILE A 33 13.56 -30.65 -10.13
N SER A 34 12.87 -30.78 -8.99
CA SER A 34 12.23 -29.65 -8.33
C SER A 34 13.32 -28.65 -7.98
N ILE A 35 13.49 -27.63 -8.80
CA ILE A 35 14.31 -26.47 -8.46
C ILE A 35 13.53 -25.77 -7.35
N ASN A 36 13.90 -26.06 -6.09
CA ASN A 36 13.51 -25.19 -4.99
C ASN A 36 14.19 -23.85 -5.26
N ALA A 37 13.49 -22.93 -5.91
CA ALA A 37 13.84 -21.54 -5.79
C ALA A 37 13.87 -21.26 -4.29
N PRO A 38 14.94 -20.64 -3.74
CA PRO A 38 14.89 -20.18 -2.37
C PRO A 38 13.65 -19.31 -2.27
N SER A 39 12.69 -19.72 -1.43
CA SER A 39 11.66 -18.82 -0.97
C SER A 39 12.43 -17.73 -0.25
N LEU A 40 12.67 -16.60 -0.93
CA LEU A 40 13.07 -15.41 -0.21
C LEU A 40 11.98 -15.20 0.83
N ALA A 41 12.37 -15.13 2.10
CA ALA A 41 11.43 -14.81 3.14
C ALA A 41 10.73 -13.50 2.76
N GLU A 42 9.45 -13.38 3.10
CA GLU A 42 8.73 -12.14 2.85
C GLU A 42 9.38 -11.01 3.65
N SER A 43 9.52 -9.84 3.04
CA SER A 43 10.07 -8.67 3.73
C SER A 43 9.20 -8.31 4.93
N TYR A 44 9.81 -8.00 6.06
CA TYR A 44 9.13 -7.67 7.31
C TYR A 44 9.57 -6.34 7.88
N ARG A 45 8.79 -5.81 8.81
CA ARG A 45 9.02 -4.49 9.40
C ARG A 45 9.83 -4.63 10.69
N LEU A 46 10.72 -3.69 10.92
CA LEU A 46 11.69 -3.69 12.02
C LEU A 46 11.32 -2.76 13.16
N GLY A 47 10.42 -1.79 12.92
CA GLY A 47 9.98 -0.81 13.91
C GLY A 47 10.57 0.58 13.70
N ALA A 48 9.93 1.57 14.33
CA ALA A 48 10.29 2.97 14.19
C ALA A 48 11.69 3.26 14.78
N ASP A 49 12.06 2.59 15.87
CA ASP A 49 13.34 2.79 16.54
C ASP A 49 14.54 2.39 15.68
N THR A 50 14.40 1.35 14.84
CA THR A 50 15.43 0.96 13.87
C THR A 50 15.74 2.09 12.87
N CYS A 51 14.74 2.87 12.50
CA CYS A 51 14.89 3.99 11.58
C CYS A 51 15.38 5.25 12.31
N GLY A 52 14.74 5.56 13.43
CA GLY A 52 14.77 6.85 14.09
C GLY A 52 15.72 6.96 15.29
N GLY A 53 16.07 5.84 15.93
CA GLY A 53 16.81 5.84 17.19
C GLY A 53 18.18 6.50 17.07
N GLU A 54 18.87 6.28 15.94
CA GLU A 54 20.22 6.81 15.70
C GLU A 54 20.31 7.74 14.48
N CYS A 55 19.62 7.42 13.38
CA CYS A 55 19.82 8.12 12.10
C CYS A 55 18.77 9.21 11.81
N HIS A 56 17.50 8.97 12.13
CA HIS A 56 16.37 9.84 11.80
C HIS A 56 15.62 10.35 13.04
N GLN A 57 16.37 10.86 14.01
CA GLN A 57 15.82 11.27 15.31
C GLN A 57 14.78 12.38 15.22
N ALA A 58 14.99 13.36 14.32
CA ALA A 58 14.07 14.47 14.13
C ALA A 58 12.75 14.02 13.48
N GLU A 59 12.82 13.09 12.53
CA GLU A 59 11.65 12.44 11.95
C GLU A 59 10.89 11.62 13.00
N LEU A 60 11.61 10.86 13.82
CA LEU A 60 11.02 10.04 14.89
C LEU A 60 10.25 10.90 15.89
N GLU A 61 10.85 12.00 16.36
CA GLU A 61 10.20 12.93 17.29
C GLU A 61 8.90 13.51 16.71
N VAL A 62 8.90 13.88 15.43
CA VAL A 62 7.69 14.37 14.76
C VAL A 62 6.63 13.28 14.65
N TRP A 63 7.02 12.04 14.31
CA TRP A 63 6.09 10.93 14.21
C TRP A 63 5.47 10.54 15.56
N GLN A 64 6.27 10.48 16.63
CA GLN A 64 5.81 10.16 17.99
C GLN A 64 4.69 11.12 18.44
N ASN A 65 4.74 12.38 18.01
CA ASN A 65 3.74 13.39 18.32
C ASN A 65 2.61 13.49 17.27
N SER A 66 2.53 12.56 16.32
CA SER A 66 1.57 12.60 15.21
C SER A 66 0.26 11.86 15.50
N PRO A 67 -0.81 12.11 14.73
CA PRO A 67 -2.08 11.39 14.86
C PRO A 67 -1.97 9.89 14.57
N HIS A 68 -0.92 9.45 13.84
CA HIS A 68 -0.71 8.03 13.62
C HIS A 68 -0.28 7.33 14.92
N GLN A 69 0.69 7.88 15.65
CA GLN A 69 1.09 7.31 16.93
C GLN A 69 -0.01 7.48 17.99
N ALA A 70 -0.62 8.67 18.07
CA ALA A 70 -1.73 8.91 18.99
C ALA A 70 -2.98 8.04 18.70
N SER A 71 -3.07 7.42 17.52
CA SER A 71 -4.15 6.46 17.24
C SER A 71 -3.93 5.12 17.94
N PHE A 72 -2.68 4.69 18.11
CA PHE A 72 -2.33 3.46 18.83
C PHE A 72 -2.61 3.59 20.32
N GLU A 73 -2.17 4.70 20.92
CA GLU A 73 -2.41 5.00 22.35
C GLU A 73 -3.90 5.01 22.71
N LYS A 74 -4.77 5.41 21.77
CA LYS A 74 -6.23 5.37 21.96
C LYS A 74 -6.81 3.95 21.99
N PHE A 75 -6.14 2.99 21.38
CA PHE A 75 -6.57 1.59 21.43
C PHE A 75 -5.94 0.83 22.61
N ASP A 76 -4.88 1.37 23.22
CA ASP A 76 -4.30 0.85 24.46
C ASP A 76 -5.22 1.12 25.68
N ASP A 77 -5.84 2.32 25.75
CA ASP A 77 -6.84 2.68 26.76
C ASP A 77 -8.11 3.29 26.12
N PRO A 78 -8.96 2.48 25.45
CA PRO A 78 -10.12 2.96 24.74
C PRO A 78 -11.28 3.29 25.70
N SER A 79 -12.06 4.33 25.35
CA SER A 79 -13.32 4.59 26.06
C SER A 79 -14.36 3.51 25.78
N ASP A 80 -15.31 3.28 26.69
CA ASP A 80 -16.42 2.33 26.51
C ASP A 80 -17.17 2.52 25.17
N GLU A 81 -17.33 3.78 24.73
CA GLU A 81 -17.96 4.10 23.44
C GLU A 81 -17.10 3.64 22.25
N LEU A 82 -15.78 3.79 22.33
CA LEU A 82 -14.87 3.33 21.29
C LEU A 82 -14.84 1.80 21.26
N THR A 83 -14.72 1.14 22.41
CA THR A 83 -14.75 -0.33 22.55
C THR A 83 -16.01 -0.90 21.91
N ALA A 84 -17.19 -0.39 22.27
CA ALA A 84 -18.45 -0.87 21.69
C ALA A 84 -18.53 -0.70 20.16
N LYS A 85 -17.92 0.35 19.59
CA LYS A 85 -17.85 0.53 18.13
C LYS A 85 -16.89 -0.46 17.48
N VAL A 86 -15.72 -0.67 18.09
CA VAL A 86 -14.69 -1.60 17.63
C VAL A 86 -15.23 -3.03 17.65
N ASP A 87 -15.82 -3.47 18.76
CA ASP A 87 -16.40 -4.82 18.92
C ASP A 87 -17.43 -5.12 17.84
N LYS A 88 -18.30 -4.15 17.54
CA LYS A 88 -19.30 -4.28 16.48
C LYS A 88 -18.68 -4.45 15.10
N ILE A 89 -17.57 -3.75 14.82
CA ILE A 89 -16.87 -3.83 13.54
C ILE A 89 -16.13 -5.17 13.44
N LEU A 90 -15.45 -5.59 14.51
CA LEU A 90 -14.76 -6.87 14.64
C LEU A 90 -15.72 -8.05 14.41
N GLU A 91 -16.87 -8.05 15.10
CA GLU A 91 -17.93 -9.05 14.90
C GLU A 91 -18.39 -9.09 13.43
N ALA A 92 -18.58 -7.93 12.80
CA ALA A 92 -19.04 -7.85 11.41
C ALA A 92 -18.02 -8.39 10.40
N VAL A 93 -16.72 -8.25 10.69
CA VAL A 93 -15.67 -8.83 9.86
C VAL A 93 -15.33 -10.27 10.26
N GLY A 94 -15.79 -10.75 11.41
CA GLY A 94 -15.53 -12.09 11.92
C GLY A 94 -14.14 -12.24 12.55
N ASP A 95 -13.62 -11.16 13.13
CA ASP A 95 -12.36 -11.15 13.88
C ASP A 95 -12.67 -10.76 15.34
N ASP A 96 -11.79 -11.10 16.29
CA ASP A 96 -12.01 -10.85 17.73
C ASP A 96 -11.08 -9.79 18.33
N ASP A 97 -9.92 -9.56 17.71
CA ASP A 97 -8.91 -8.60 18.15
C ASP A 97 -8.38 -7.80 16.96
N MET A 98 -8.30 -6.47 17.09
CA MET A 98 -7.76 -5.61 16.05
C MET A 98 -6.26 -5.85 15.79
N THR A 99 -5.49 -6.19 16.81
CA THR A 99 -4.04 -6.38 16.75
C THR A 99 -3.65 -7.70 16.09
N GLU A 100 -4.56 -8.68 16.10
CA GLU A 100 -4.39 -9.98 15.43
C GLU A 100 -5.17 -10.07 14.11
N SER A 101 -6.12 -9.16 13.86
CA SER A 101 -6.93 -9.16 12.64
C SER A 101 -6.09 -8.87 11.40
N SER A 102 -6.06 -9.83 10.48
CA SER A 102 -5.52 -9.67 9.13
C SER A 102 -6.18 -8.54 8.31
N THR A 103 -7.31 -8.00 8.76
CA THR A 103 -7.99 -6.86 8.12
C THR A 103 -7.62 -5.53 8.76
N CYS A 104 -7.64 -5.45 10.09
CA CYS A 104 -7.43 -4.20 10.83
C CYS A 104 -5.96 -3.76 10.84
N THR A 105 -5.04 -4.72 10.97
CA THR A 105 -3.59 -4.50 11.03
C THR A 105 -3.01 -3.85 9.77
N ILE A 106 -3.68 -4.01 8.62
CA ILE A 106 -3.26 -3.40 7.34
C ILE A 106 -3.19 -1.87 7.44
N CYS A 107 -4.08 -1.25 8.23
CA CYS A 107 -4.24 0.21 8.28
C CYS A 107 -3.92 0.84 9.63
N HIS A 108 -4.08 0.09 10.72
CA HIS A 108 -4.06 0.66 12.08
C HIS A 108 -2.74 0.44 12.83
N PHE A 109 -1.91 -0.51 12.42
CA PHE A 109 -0.73 -0.90 13.17
C PHE A 109 0.53 -0.97 12.29
N ASN A 110 1.67 -0.67 12.90
CA ASN A 110 2.95 -1.12 12.39
C ASN A 110 3.23 -2.52 12.97
N MET A 111 2.93 -3.54 12.17
CA MET A 111 3.20 -4.93 12.54
C MET A 111 4.67 -5.23 12.30
N ILE A 112 5.45 -5.44 13.36
CA ILE A 112 6.90 -5.73 13.28
C ILE A 112 7.20 -7.19 13.56
N GLN A 113 8.36 -7.64 13.11
CA GLN A 113 8.89 -8.97 13.42
C GLN A 113 10.35 -8.85 13.86
N ASP A 114 10.74 -9.67 14.83
CA ASP A 114 12.12 -9.73 15.30
C ASP A 114 13.01 -10.41 14.23
N ASP A 115 12.48 -11.43 13.55
CA ASP A 115 13.11 -12.06 12.39
C ASP A 115 12.09 -12.68 11.42
N ALA A 116 12.56 -13.07 10.24
CA ALA A 116 11.75 -13.59 9.13
C ALA A 116 10.89 -14.83 9.42
N GLY A 117 11.16 -15.55 10.51
CA GLY A 117 10.42 -16.75 10.91
C GLY A 117 9.43 -16.52 12.05
N GLU A 118 9.44 -15.35 12.66
CA GLU A 118 8.63 -15.04 13.84
C GLU A 118 7.30 -14.37 13.48
N GLU A 119 6.30 -14.59 14.33
CA GLU A 119 4.97 -14.01 14.13
C GLU A 119 5.00 -12.48 14.33
N PRO A 120 4.34 -11.71 13.45
CA PRO A 120 4.29 -10.26 13.59
C PRO A 120 3.43 -9.83 14.76
N TYR A 121 3.82 -8.75 15.44
CA TYR A 121 3.04 -8.14 16.51
C TYR A 121 2.89 -6.62 16.33
N ALA A 122 1.81 -6.07 16.90
CA ALA A 122 1.52 -4.65 16.84
C ALA A 122 2.44 -3.89 17.80
N ASP A 123 3.40 -3.14 17.25
CA ASP A 123 4.35 -2.33 18.01
C ASP A 123 3.86 -0.90 18.24
N SER A 124 3.24 -0.33 17.21
CA SER A 124 2.85 1.07 17.18
C SER A 124 1.73 1.31 16.18
N GLY A 125 1.26 2.56 16.09
CA GLY A 125 0.38 3.00 15.01
C GLY A 125 1.12 3.01 13.66
N PRO A 126 0.51 3.48 12.56
CA PRO A 126 1.20 3.57 11.28
C PRO A 126 2.52 4.37 11.41
N ALA A 127 3.64 3.71 11.14
CA ALA A 127 4.99 4.22 11.39
C ALA A 127 5.80 4.40 10.11
N CYS A 128 7.12 4.56 10.25
CA CYS A 128 8.07 4.78 9.16
C CYS A 128 7.82 3.82 7.98
N GLU A 129 7.79 2.52 8.26
CA GLU A 129 7.69 1.46 7.26
C GLU A 129 6.29 1.32 6.65
N SER A 130 5.26 1.95 7.27
CA SER A 130 3.93 2.05 6.67
C SER A 130 3.91 2.96 5.43
N CYS A 131 4.88 3.89 5.34
CA CYS A 131 5.04 4.81 4.20
C CYS A 131 6.30 4.50 3.37
N HIS A 132 7.38 4.06 4.02
CA HIS A 132 8.71 3.89 3.43
C HIS A 132 9.02 2.45 2.97
N GLY A 133 8.12 1.49 3.21
CA GLY A 133 8.32 0.08 2.90
C GLY A 133 8.91 -0.70 4.08
N ALA A 134 8.81 -2.03 4.03
CA ALA A 134 9.33 -2.92 5.07
C ALA A 134 10.87 -2.93 5.08
N GLY A 135 11.47 -2.61 6.24
CA GLY A 135 12.89 -2.31 6.36
C GLY A 135 13.84 -3.49 6.27
N SER A 136 13.38 -4.73 6.48
CA SER A 136 14.25 -5.92 6.58
C SER A 136 15.17 -6.11 5.37
N GLU A 137 14.72 -5.71 4.18
CA GLU A 137 15.46 -5.91 2.94
C GLU A 137 16.39 -4.74 2.56
N PHE A 138 16.26 -3.59 3.22
CA PHE A 138 16.98 -2.38 2.81
C PHE A 138 17.71 -1.64 3.93
N VAL A 139 17.43 -1.88 5.22
CA VAL A 139 18.02 -1.09 6.31
C VAL A 139 19.54 -1.18 6.34
N ASP A 140 20.10 -2.37 6.18
CA ASP A 140 21.56 -2.57 6.20
C ASP A 140 22.21 -1.93 4.97
N ILE A 141 21.56 -2.05 3.81
CA ILE A 141 22.01 -1.43 2.55
C ILE A 141 21.96 0.09 2.67
N HIS A 142 20.89 0.63 3.24
CA HIS A 142 20.67 2.05 3.42
C HIS A 142 21.69 2.65 4.40
N SER A 143 22.01 1.92 5.47
CA SER A 143 22.86 2.39 6.56
C SER A 143 24.35 2.24 6.27
N ASP A 144 24.77 1.35 5.36
CA ASP A 144 26.17 1.14 4.99
C ASP A 144 26.81 2.42 4.43
N GLN A 145 27.65 3.09 5.24
CA GLN A 145 28.34 4.33 4.88
C GLN A 145 29.64 4.10 4.10
N ASP A 146 30.10 2.84 3.99
CA ASP A 146 31.28 2.48 3.22
C ASP A 146 30.98 2.36 1.72
N VAL A 147 29.70 2.26 1.36
CA VAL A 147 29.21 2.27 -0.02
C VAL A 147 28.85 3.69 -0.46
N ASP A 148 29.17 4.01 -1.73
CA ASP A 148 28.78 5.26 -2.37
C ASP A 148 27.28 5.56 -2.18
N TYR A 149 26.96 6.81 -1.85
CA TYR A 149 25.61 7.24 -1.52
C TYR A 149 24.60 6.92 -2.62
N ASP A 150 24.92 7.23 -3.88
CA ASP A 150 23.98 7.01 -4.99
C ASP A 150 23.78 5.50 -5.24
N ALA A 151 24.87 4.73 -5.14
CA ALA A 151 24.82 3.28 -5.30
C ALA A 151 23.98 2.59 -4.23
N ARG A 152 24.19 2.92 -2.95
CA ARG A 152 23.44 2.31 -1.84
C ARG A 152 21.97 2.74 -1.84
N MET A 153 21.67 4.00 -2.18
CA MET A 153 20.29 4.47 -2.28
C MET A 153 19.55 3.79 -3.42
N ALA A 154 20.16 3.68 -4.61
CA ALA A 154 19.56 2.97 -5.73
C ALA A 154 19.32 1.49 -5.42
N LYS A 155 20.26 0.85 -4.70
CA LYS A 155 20.09 -0.54 -4.27
C LYS A 155 18.97 -0.67 -3.24
N ALA A 156 18.92 0.17 -2.22
CA ALA A 156 17.85 0.16 -1.21
C ALA A 156 16.47 0.42 -1.84
N GLU A 157 16.36 1.37 -2.77
CA GLU A 157 15.14 1.58 -3.57
C GLU A 157 14.72 0.33 -4.34
N SER A 158 15.69 -0.38 -4.96
CA SER A 158 15.39 -1.62 -5.67
C SER A 158 14.93 -2.76 -4.75
N MET A 159 15.21 -2.65 -3.45
CA MET A 159 14.76 -3.60 -2.42
C MET A 159 13.43 -3.19 -1.77
N GLY A 160 12.81 -2.08 -2.22
CA GLY A 160 11.49 -1.64 -1.75
C GLY A 160 11.47 -0.38 -0.90
N MET A 161 12.62 0.25 -0.64
CA MET A 161 12.67 1.52 0.08
C MET A 161 12.02 2.63 -0.74
N ILE A 162 11.01 3.30 -0.17
CA ILE A 162 10.42 4.51 -0.74
C ILE A 162 11.05 5.72 -0.07
N ARG A 163 11.70 6.61 -0.84
CA ARG A 163 12.37 7.80 -0.29
C ARG A 163 11.43 9.00 -0.16
N PRO A 164 11.72 9.97 0.74
CA PRO A 164 10.87 11.16 0.94
C PRO A 164 10.54 11.98 -0.32
N HIS A 165 11.41 11.98 -1.34
CA HIS A 165 11.13 12.70 -2.59
C HIS A 165 10.26 11.91 -3.58
N MET A 166 10.02 10.62 -3.35
CA MET A 166 9.11 9.78 -4.13
C MET A 166 7.66 10.06 -3.70
N LYS A 167 7.24 11.33 -3.80
CA LYS A 167 5.99 11.84 -3.20
C LYS A 167 4.77 11.12 -3.74
N PHE A 168 4.74 10.79 -5.04
CA PHE A 168 3.69 9.96 -5.62
C PHE A 168 3.58 8.59 -4.94
N ASP A 169 4.69 7.85 -4.78
CA ASP A 169 4.68 6.52 -4.15
C ASP A 169 4.26 6.59 -2.67
N ILE A 170 4.73 7.60 -1.93
CA ILE A 170 4.25 7.88 -0.56
C ILE A 170 2.73 8.17 -0.57
N ALA A 171 2.26 9.01 -1.49
CA ALA A 171 0.85 9.35 -1.60
C ALA A 171 -0.03 8.14 -1.95
N GLN A 172 0.50 7.15 -2.69
CA GLN A 172 -0.18 5.88 -2.91
C GLN A 172 -0.37 5.13 -1.59
N ASN A 173 0.68 5.02 -0.77
CA ASN A 173 0.59 4.43 0.57
C ASN A 173 -0.42 5.15 1.47
N CYS A 174 -0.45 6.50 1.45
CA CYS A 174 -1.46 7.25 2.19
C CYS A 174 -2.89 6.91 1.74
N ASN A 175 -3.13 6.83 0.43
CA ASN A 175 -4.45 6.48 -0.11
C ASN A 175 -4.80 5.00 0.13
N GLY A 176 -3.83 4.12 0.31
CA GLY A 176 -4.06 2.73 0.72
C GLY A 176 -5.01 2.66 1.92
N CYS A 177 -4.68 3.38 3.00
CA CYS A 177 -5.49 3.38 4.21
C CYS A 177 -6.59 4.46 4.16
N HIS A 178 -6.25 5.70 3.82
CA HIS A 178 -7.21 6.81 3.88
C HIS A 178 -8.29 6.77 2.80
N ALA A 179 -8.08 6.05 1.70
CA ALA A 179 -9.11 5.77 0.71
C ALA A 179 -9.59 4.31 0.77
N MET A 180 -9.10 3.50 1.73
CA MET A 180 -9.38 2.06 1.83
C MET A 180 -9.17 1.35 0.47
N ALA A 181 -8.03 1.64 -0.15
CA ALA A 181 -7.65 1.19 -1.48
C ALA A 181 -6.58 0.08 -1.46
N ARG A 182 -6.12 -0.34 -0.27
CA ARG A 182 -5.20 -1.48 -0.09
C ARG A 182 -5.73 -2.72 -0.80
N PRO A 183 -4.98 -3.35 -1.72
CA PRO A 183 -5.44 -4.55 -2.44
C PRO A 183 -5.77 -5.72 -1.49
N GLU A 184 -5.09 -5.78 -0.35
CA GLU A 184 -5.17 -6.83 0.67
C GLU A 184 -6.55 -6.88 1.36
N ILE A 185 -7.25 -5.74 1.44
CA ILE A 185 -8.60 -5.69 2.03
C ILE A 185 -9.63 -6.06 0.96
N SER A 186 -10.44 -7.09 1.19
CA SER A 186 -11.47 -7.50 0.23
C SER A 186 -12.68 -6.54 0.18
N GLY A 187 -13.41 -6.56 -0.93
CA GLY A 187 -14.65 -5.78 -1.09
C GLY A 187 -15.73 -6.08 -0.06
N ASP A 188 -15.82 -7.35 0.33
CA ASP A 188 -16.75 -7.85 1.34
C ASP A 188 -16.37 -7.36 2.74
N LYS A 189 -15.07 -7.38 3.09
CA LYS A 189 -14.57 -6.81 4.35
C LYS A 189 -14.81 -5.30 4.40
N ILE A 190 -14.58 -4.57 3.32
CA ILE A 190 -14.96 -3.13 3.23
C ILE A 190 -16.46 -2.95 3.47
N ASN A 191 -17.30 -3.77 2.83
CA ASN A 191 -18.74 -3.66 3.00
C ASN A 191 -19.17 -3.93 4.44
N ALA A 192 -18.62 -4.97 5.07
CA ALA A 192 -18.91 -5.34 6.45
C ALA A 192 -18.49 -4.23 7.42
N MET A 193 -17.24 -3.74 7.32
CA MET A 193 -16.73 -2.66 8.17
C MET A 193 -17.60 -1.41 8.09
N LEU A 194 -17.90 -0.92 6.89
CA LEU A 194 -18.69 0.30 6.72
C LEU A 194 -20.14 0.11 7.17
N SER A 195 -20.74 -1.05 6.90
CA SER A 195 -22.10 -1.37 7.38
C SER A 195 -22.17 -1.45 8.91
N ALA A 196 -21.08 -1.85 9.55
CA ALA A 196 -20.95 -1.85 11.01
C ALA A 196 -20.72 -0.45 11.60
N GLY A 197 -20.36 0.54 10.78
CA GLY A 197 -20.14 1.92 11.18
C GLY A 197 -18.67 2.36 11.22
N HIS A 198 -17.77 1.60 10.58
CA HIS A 198 -16.40 2.05 10.36
C HIS A 198 -16.41 3.39 9.59
N PRO A 199 -15.65 4.41 10.04
CA PRO A 199 -15.67 5.70 9.39
C PRO A 199 -14.99 5.64 8.01
N ILE A 200 -15.51 6.40 7.06
CA ILE A 200 -14.82 6.72 5.81
C ILE A 200 -14.78 8.23 5.62
N ASN A 201 -13.59 8.75 5.35
CA ASN A 201 -13.39 10.19 5.14
C ASN A 201 -13.19 10.47 3.65
N PRO A 202 -14.20 10.99 2.92
CA PRO A 202 -14.04 11.31 1.51
C PRO A 202 -13.23 12.59 1.27
N LYS A 203 -12.89 13.35 2.33
CA LYS A 203 -12.21 14.65 2.27
C LYS A 203 -10.72 14.58 2.61
N PHE A 204 -10.14 13.38 2.67
CA PHE A 204 -8.69 13.23 2.75
C PHE A 204 -8.04 13.97 1.57
N GLU A 205 -7.02 14.76 1.90
CA GLU A 205 -6.21 15.49 0.95
C GLU A 205 -4.79 15.53 1.54
N LEU A 206 -3.79 15.15 0.73
CA LEU A 206 -2.43 14.89 1.20
C LEU A 206 -1.80 16.10 1.88
N VAL A 207 -1.92 17.30 1.31
CA VAL A 207 -1.36 18.53 1.89
C VAL A 207 -2.02 18.84 3.24
N ARG A 208 -3.35 18.80 3.32
CA ARG A 208 -4.10 19.04 4.55
C ARG A 208 -3.72 18.07 5.66
N TYR A 209 -3.51 16.80 5.33
CA TYR A 209 -3.27 15.74 6.32
C TYR A 209 -1.79 15.53 6.66
N SER A 210 -0.85 16.05 5.87
CA SER A 210 0.58 15.96 6.16
C SER A 210 1.17 17.26 6.75
N GLN A 211 0.73 18.43 6.28
CA GLN A 211 1.49 19.67 6.51
C GLN A 211 1.27 20.33 7.89
N GLY A 212 0.33 19.81 8.69
CA GLY A 212 0.22 20.19 10.10
C GLY A 212 1.31 19.53 10.94
N ALA A 213 1.38 18.20 10.91
CA ALA A 213 2.37 17.41 11.65
C ALA A 213 3.56 16.96 10.77
N VAL A 214 3.38 15.91 9.98
CA VAL A 214 4.48 15.18 9.31
C VAL A 214 4.80 15.75 7.92
N ARG A 215 5.42 16.93 7.88
CA ARG A 215 5.71 17.65 6.61
C ARG A 215 6.78 16.95 5.76
N HIS A 216 7.62 16.10 6.37
CA HIS A 216 8.72 15.40 5.69
C HIS A 216 9.70 16.34 4.95
N ARG A 217 9.93 17.54 5.51
CA ARG A 217 10.78 18.58 4.91
C ARG A 217 12.22 18.56 5.49
N PHE A 218 12.77 17.38 5.75
CA PHE A 218 14.09 17.15 6.35
C PHE A 218 15.19 17.04 5.28
N TYR A 219 15.41 18.11 4.53
CA TYR A 219 16.46 18.16 3.52
C TYR A 219 17.11 19.53 3.49
N ALA A 220 18.27 19.61 2.81
CA ALA A 220 19.11 20.80 2.77
C ALA A 220 18.30 22.12 2.67
N PRO A 221 18.72 23.18 3.39
CA PRO A 221 19.98 23.31 4.13
C PRO A 221 20.04 22.66 5.52
N ASP A 222 18.90 22.20 6.06
CA ASP A 222 18.84 21.62 7.41
C ASP A 222 18.01 20.33 7.38
N THR A 223 18.67 19.20 7.61
CA THR A 223 18.04 17.87 7.64
C THR A 223 17.48 17.53 9.01
N SER A 224 17.67 18.36 10.03
CA SER A 224 17.16 18.13 11.39
C SER A 224 15.83 18.85 11.66
N VAL A 225 15.34 19.64 10.70
CA VAL A 225 14.14 20.47 10.89
C VAL A 225 13.01 20.04 9.97
N ASN A 226 11.85 19.80 10.56
CA ASN A 226 10.59 19.58 9.85
C ASN A 226 10.03 20.90 9.28
N ALA A 227 10.77 21.48 8.33
CA ALA A 227 10.53 22.85 7.90
C ALA A 227 9.20 23.01 7.14
N LYS A 228 8.72 24.25 7.04
CA LYS A 228 7.54 24.53 6.22
C LYS A 228 7.94 24.44 4.74
N MET A 229 7.15 23.72 3.96
CA MET A 229 7.28 23.71 2.52
C MET A 229 6.97 25.10 1.94
N THR A 230 7.72 25.48 0.90
CA THR A 230 7.43 26.64 0.05
C THR A 230 6.13 26.43 -0.75
N PRO A 231 5.51 27.50 -1.28
CA PRO A 231 4.33 27.36 -2.15
C PRO A 231 4.54 26.41 -3.34
N ALA A 232 5.72 26.45 -3.97
CA ALA A 232 6.06 25.57 -5.08
C ALA A 232 6.19 24.09 -4.64
N GLU A 233 6.80 23.82 -3.49
CA GLU A 233 6.88 22.46 -2.92
C GLU A 233 5.49 21.92 -2.56
N LEU A 234 4.62 22.76 -1.99
CA LEU A 234 3.23 22.42 -1.68
C LEU A 234 2.42 22.15 -2.95
N ALA A 235 2.58 22.96 -4.00
CA ALA A 235 1.90 22.76 -5.27
C ALA A 235 2.31 21.42 -5.91
N ASN A 236 3.59 21.06 -5.86
CA ASN A 236 4.07 19.76 -6.33
C ASN A 236 3.51 18.60 -5.50
N LEU A 237 3.58 18.70 -4.17
CA LEU A 237 3.01 17.68 -3.28
C LEU A 237 1.50 17.51 -3.50
N TYR A 238 0.78 18.61 -3.66
CA TYR A 238 -0.65 18.60 -3.95
C TYR A 238 -0.93 17.85 -5.26
N VAL A 239 -0.24 18.18 -6.35
CA VAL A 239 -0.48 17.54 -7.65
C VAL A 239 -0.15 16.05 -7.60
N GLU A 240 0.99 15.64 -7.05
CA GLU A 240 1.33 14.21 -6.92
C GLU A 240 0.32 13.47 -6.01
N GLY A 241 -0.16 14.13 -4.95
CA GLY A 241 -1.25 13.63 -4.11
C GLY A 241 -2.56 13.45 -4.87
N GLN A 242 -2.94 14.40 -5.73
CA GLN A 242 -4.13 14.28 -6.59
C GLN A 242 -3.97 13.17 -7.64
N ILE A 243 -2.76 12.96 -8.18
CA ILE A 243 -2.47 11.84 -9.09
C ILE A 243 -2.72 10.51 -8.37
N ALA A 244 -2.13 10.32 -7.19
CA ALA A 244 -2.33 9.10 -6.40
C ALA A 244 -3.80 8.92 -5.97
N GLN A 245 -4.48 9.99 -5.57
CA GLN A 245 -5.89 9.95 -5.18
C GLN A 245 -6.81 9.57 -6.33
N LEU A 246 -6.58 10.11 -7.53
CA LEU A 246 -7.35 9.75 -8.72
C LEU A 246 -7.14 8.28 -9.10
N LEU A 247 -5.88 7.82 -9.08
CA LEU A 247 -5.55 6.43 -9.39
C LEU A 247 -6.19 5.46 -8.40
N ALA A 248 -6.03 5.71 -7.08
CA ALA A 248 -6.60 4.88 -6.04
C ALA A 248 -8.14 4.82 -6.14
N ALA A 249 -8.79 5.97 -6.33
CA ALA A 249 -10.24 6.04 -6.49
C ALA A 249 -10.73 5.35 -7.78
N HIS A 250 -9.98 5.47 -8.88
CA HIS A 250 -10.32 4.80 -10.14
C HIS A 250 -10.28 3.28 -9.99
N ASN A 251 -9.18 2.75 -9.44
CA ASN A 251 -8.98 1.31 -9.28
C ASN A 251 -9.94 0.69 -8.25
N SER A 252 -10.35 1.49 -7.26
CA SER A 252 -11.14 0.99 -6.15
C SER A 252 -12.65 1.26 -6.26
N LEU A 253 -13.12 2.04 -7.24
CA LEU A 253 -14.53 2.48 -7.30
C LEU A 253 -15.56 1.34 -7.22
N ALA A 254 -15.26 0.21 -7.86
CA ALA A 254 -16.14 -0.96 -7.90
C ALA A 254 -15.72 -2.06 -6.91
N LYS A 255 -14.77 -1.78 -6.01
CA LYS A 255 -14.17 -2.78 -5.13
C LYS A 255 -15.15 -3.33 -4.10
N SER A 256 -16.11 -2.52 -3.65
CA SER A 256 -17.11 -2.92 -2.65
C SER A 256 -18.52 -2.56 -3.13
N PRO A 257 -19.55 -3.37 -2.84
CA PRO A 257 -20.94 -3.04 -3.14
C PRO A 257 -21.50 -1.92 -2.23
N ASN A 258 -20.75 -1.50 -1.21
CA ASN A 258 -21.20 -0.49 -0.25
C ASN A 258 -21.40 0.89 -0.92
N ALA A 259 -22.58 1.48 -0.77
CA ALA A 259 -22.94 2.73 -1.41
C ALA A 259 -22.14 3.95 -0.88
N GLU A 260 -21.80 3.96 0.41
CA GLU A 260 -20.99 5.03 1.01
C GLU A 260 -19.55 4.98 0.49
N TYR A 261 -19.00 3.77 0.35
CA TYR A 261 -17.69 3.56 -0.28
C TYR A 261 -17.66 4.06 -1.72
N ALA A 262 -18.64 3.65 -2.53
CA ALA A 262 -18.74 4.08 -3.92
C ALA A 262 -18.88 5.60 -4.04
N ALA A 263 -19.69 6.23 -3.18
CA ALA A 263 -19.85 7.67 -3.12
C ALA A 263 -18.53 8.37 -2.75
N ALA A 264 -17.79 7.85 -1.75
CA ALA A 264 -16.50 8.40 -1.35
C ALA A 264 -15.46 8.30 -2.49
N MET A 265 -15.36 7.15 -3.17
CA MET A 265 -14.45 7.00 -4.32
C MET A 265 -14.85 7.92 -5.48
N GLN A 266 -16.14 8.05 -5.76
CA GLN A 266 -16.62 8.94 -6.81
C GLN A 266 -16.32 10.42 -6.51
N GLN A 267 -16.47 10.85 -5.26
CA GLN A 267 -16.12 12.21 -4.83
C GLN A 267 -14.61 12.47 -4.97
N ARG A 268 -13.76 11.51 -4.59
CA ARG A 268 -12.30 11.59 -4.76
C ARG A 268 -11.91 11.72 -6.23
N LYS A 269 -12.48 10.85 -7.08
CA LYS A 269 -12.27 10.87 -8.53
C LYS A 269 -12.63 12.23 -9.12
N GLN A 270 -13.79 12.79 -8.76
CA GLN A 270 -14.23 14.10 -9.25
C GLN A 270 -13.31 15.23 -8.79
N SER A 271 -12.99 15.27 -7.50
CA SER A 271 -12.16 16.34 -6.92
C SER A 271 -10.74 16.33 -7.51
N ALA A 272 -10.13 15.14 -7.60
CA ALA A 272 -8.80 14.99 -8.16
C ALA A 272 -8.77 15.28 -9.67
N SER A 273 -9.78 14.84 -10.43
CA SER A 273 -9.88 15.17 -11.85
C SER A 273 -10.00 16.68 -12.08
N ALA A 274 -10.78 17.38 -11.25
CA ALA A 274 -10.96 18.83 -11.35
C ALA A 274 -9.66 19.60 -11.06
N ALA A 275 -8.89 19.17 -10.08
CA ALA A 275 -7.57 19.74 -9.78
C ALA A 275 -6.57 19.47 -10.91
N LEU A 276 -6.47 18.21 -11.35
CA LEU A 276 -5.53 17.81 -12.39
C LEU A 276 -5.85 18.42 -13.76
N ALA A 277 -7.10 18.75 -14.05
CA ALA A 277 -7.48 19.46 -15.28
C ALA A 277 -6.82 20.86 -15.42
N LYS A 278 -6.22 21.40 -14.35
CA LYS A 278 -5.42 22.64 -14.38
C LYS A 278 -3.94 22.41 -14.69
N VAL A 279 -3.49 21.16 -14.69
CA VAL A 279 -2.08 20.79 -14.89
C VAL A 279 -1.87 20.40 -16.34
N ASP A 280 -0.98 21.10 -17.03
CA ASP A 280 -0.64 20.81 -18.43
C ASP A 280 -0.15 19.37 -18.59
N GLY A 281 -0.65 18.69 -19.63
CA GLY A 281 -0.29 17.30 -19.93
C GLY A 281 -1.05 16.23 -19.13
N SER A 282 -1.93 16.61 -18.20
CA SER A 282 -2.69 15.66 -17.37
C SER A 282 -3.85 14.97 -18.09
N ALA A 283 -4.33 15.52 -19.22
CA ALA A 283 -5.59 15.11 -19.85
C ALA A 283 -5.67 13.60 -20.14
N ALA A 284 -4.57 13.01 -20.62
CA ALA A 284 -4.52 11.57 -20.90
C ALA A 284 -4.67 10.72 -19.63
N PHE A 285 -4.00 11.12 -18.54
CA PHE A 285 -4.12 10.47 -17.25
C PHE A 285 -5.52 10.63 -16.64
N VAL A 286 -6.10 11.84 -16.70
CA VAL A 286 -7.45 12.09 -16.19
C VAL A 286 -8.49 11.24 -16.93
N ALA A 287 -8.34 11.05 -18.24
CA ALA A 287 -9.24 10.23 -19.04
C ALA A 287 -9.10 8.73 -18.75
N ASN A 288 -7.88 8.24 -18.53
CA ASN A 288 -7.59 6.82 -18.28
C ASN A 288 -6.50 6.66 -17.20
N PRO A 289 -6.88 6.72 -15.91
CA PRO A 289 -5.92 6.63 -14.81
C PRO A 289 -5.32 5.23 -14.72
N THR A 290 -4.06 5.10 -15.11
CA THR A 290 -3.27 3.87 -14.96
C THR A 290 -1.96 4.22 -14.27
N GLU A 291 -1.32 3.24 -13.63
CA GLU A 291 -0.03 3.43 -12.98
C GLU A 291 1.03 3.99 -13.95
N ALA A 292 1.08 3.45 -15.18
CA ALA A 292 1.99 3.92 -16.21
C ALA A 292 1.73 5.39 -16.60
N ALA A 293 0.45 5.78 -16.75
CA ALA A 293 0.08 7.16 -17.05
C ALA A 293 0.35 8.11 -15.88
N ALA A 294 0.14 7.66 -14.63
CA ALA A 294 0.46 8.41 -13.43
C ALA A 294 1.97 8.71 -13.37
N ARG A 295 2.81 7.68 -13.51
CA ARG A 295 4.28 7.83 -13.50
C ARG A 295 4.78 8.71 -14.64
N ALA A 296 4.17 8.60 -15.83
CA ALA A 296 4.50 9.49 -16.95
C ALA A 296 4.16 10.96 -16.64
N LEU A 297 3.00 11.21 -16.02
CA LEU A 297 2.60 12.55 -15.60
C LEU A 297 3.54 13.11 -14.52
N VAL A 298 3.82 12.35 -13.46
CA VAL A 298 4.77 12.72 -12.39
C VAL A 298 6.13 13.11 -12.99
N LYS A 299 6.67 12.28 -13.89
CA LYS A 299 7.93 12.59 -14.60
C LYS A 299 7.84 13.88 -15.42
N SER A 300 6.70 14.13 -16.06
CA SER A 300 6.52 15.33 -16.90
C SER A 300 6.41 16.64 -16.11
N ILE A 301 6.04 16.57 -14.82
CA ILE A 301 5.90 17.73 -13.93
C ILE A 301 7.11 17.92 -13.00
N ALA A 302 8.01 16.94 -12.92
CA ALA A 302 9.19 17.00 -12.07
C ALA A 302 10.00 18.29 -12.28
N GLY A 303 10.29 18.99 -11.19
CA GLY A 303 11.06 20.24 -11.18
C GLY A 303 10.30 21.48 -11.67
N LYS A 304 9.01 21.38 -12.02
CA LYS A 304 8.20 22.54 -12.41
C LYS A 304 7.59 23.22 -11.20
N ASP A 305 7.43 24.54 -11.26
CA ASP A 305 6.59 25.26 -10.31
C ASP A 305 5.14 25.24 -10.81
N LEU A 306 4.28 24.55 -10.06
CA LEU A 306 2.87 24.37 -10.38
C LEU A 306 1.97 25.37 -9.62
N SER A 307 2.55 26.34 -8.91
CA SER A 307 1.81 27.28 -8.07
C SER A 307 0.77 28.10 -8.86
N SER A 308 1.07 28.49 -10.10
CA SER A 308 0.12 29.21 -10.94
C SER A 308 -1.07 28.36 -11.38
N ALA A 309 -0.89 27.03 -11.49
CA ALA A 309 -1.93 26.10 -11.91
C ALA A 309 -2.87 25.71 -10.76
N VAL A 310 -2.31 25.42 -9.58
CA VAL A 310 -3.05 24.81 -8.46
C VAL A 310 -2.94 25.58 -7.15
N GLY A 311 -2.20 26.69 -7.08
CA GLY A 311 -1.97 27.41 -5.83
C GLY A 311 -3.25 27.88 -5.13
N SER A 312 -4.27 28.28 -5.90
CA SER A 312 -5.59 28.64 -5.36
C SER A 312 -6.44 27.45 -4.90
N MET A 313 -5.98 26.22 -5.15
CA MET A 313 -6.62 24.97 -4.75
C MET A 313 -5.95 24.31 -3.54
N LEU A 314 -4.80 24.83 -3.11
CA LEU A 314 -4.14 24.37 -1.89
C LEU A 314 -5.09 24.56 -0.69
N PRO A 315 -5.15 23.58 0.24
CA PRO A 315 -5.95 23.75 1.43
C PRO A 315 -5.46 24.93 2.27
N ASP A 316 -6.39 25.62 2.91
CA ASP A 316 -6.07 26.68 3.86
C ASP A 316 -5.20 26.12 5.01
N PRO A 317 -4.07 26.77 5.37
CA PRO A 317 -3.18 26.31 6.44
C PRO A 317 -3.85 26.14 7.80
N GLY A 318 -4.89 26.91 8.11
CA GLY A 318 -5.69 26.78 9.32
C GLY A 318 -6.54 25.51 9.35
N THR A 319 -6.64 24.77 8.24
CA THR A 319 -7.35 23.48 8.14
C THR A 319 -6.43 22.27 8.23
N TYR A 320 -5.11 22.48 8.34
CA TYR A 320 -4.15 21.39 8.42
C TYR A 320 -4.36 20.55 9.67
N LYS A 321 -4.23 19.22 9.54
CA LYS A 321 -4.37 18.29 10.65
C LYS A 321 -3.07 18.20 11.43
N GLN A 322 -3.20 18.43 12.74
CA GLN A 322 -2.17 18.26 13.75
C GLN A 322 -2.32 16.89 14.38
#